data_AF-A0A2D8RC73-F1
#
_entry.id   AF-A0A2D8RC73-F1
#
_cell.length_a   1.000
_cell.length_b   1.000
_cell.length_c   1.000
_cell.angle_alpha   90.00
_cell.angle_beta   90.00
_cell.angle_gamma   90.00
#
_symmetry.space_group_name_H-M   'P 1'
#
loop_
_entity.id
_entity.type
_entity.pdbx_description
1 polymer ?
#
loop_
_entity_poly.entity_id
_entity_poly.type
_entity_poly.pdbx_seq_one_letter_code
_entity_poly.pdbx_strand_id
1 'polypeptide(L)'
;MFNLEWRDVPTQTTTAVPNLSGTTHELTNLSPGADYEFRVQQVDGSTVSAWSAWKSFRTDGETAVIIDVGVIVGNSVKVPTRARRFIVNYV
;
A
#
# COMPACT_ATOMS: atom_id res chain seq x y z
N MET A 1 18.07 -6.52 7.27
CA MET A 1 16.78 -7.03 6.74
C MET A 1 15.65 -6.40 7.53
N PHE A 2 14.41 -6.48 7.06
CA PHE A 2 13.24 -5.93 7.76
C PHE A 2 12.11 -6.95 7.79
N ASN A 3 11.31 -6.89 8.84
CA ASN A 3 9.98 -7.49 8.84
C ASN A 3 8.96 -6.36 8.71
N LEU A 4 7.94 -6.61 7.90
CA LEU A 4 6.78 -5.75 7.74
C LEU A 4 5.57 -6.47 8.34
N GLU A 5 4.74 -5.74 9.06
CA GLU A 5 3.41 -6.18 9.44
C GLU A 5 2.42 -5.12 9.02
N TRP A 6 1.29 -5.54 8.47
CA TRP A 6 0.22 -4.65 8.06
C TRP A 6 -1.14 -5.24 8.40
N ARG A 7 -2.14 -4.37 8.58
CA ARG A 7 -3.51 -4.78 8.88
C ARG A 7 -4.53 -3.83 8.29
N ASP A 8 -5.70 -4.38 8.01
CA ASP A 8 -6.93 -3.63 7.76
C ASP A 8 -7.39 -2.99 9.07
N VAL A 9 -7.62 -1.68 9.08
CA VAL A 9 -7.95 -0.94 10.32
C VAL A 9 -9.28 -1.41 10.92
N PRO A 10 -10.36 -1.62 10.15
CA PRO A 10 -11.63 -2.15 10.67
C PRO A 10 -11.53 -3.52 11.32
N THR A 11 -10.93 -4.49 10.64
CA THR A 11 -10.88 -5.89 11.10
C THR A 11 -9.70 -6.17 12.03
N GLN A 12 -8.68 -5.33 11.99
CA GLN A 12 -7.40 -5.49 12.67
C GLN A 12 -6.68 -6.82 12.36
N THR A 13 -7.03 -7.47 11.24
CA THR A 13 -6.40 -8.72 10.82
C THR A 13 -5.00 -8.44 10.29
N THR A 14 -3.98 -8.99 10.95
CA THR A 14 -2.57 -8.75 10.64
C THR A 14 -2.02 -9.75 9.64
N THR A 15 -1.22 -9.26 8.70
CA THR A 15 -0.39 -10.06 7.79
C THR A 15 1.07 -9.68 7.97
N ALA A 16 1.93 -10.67 8.15
CA ALA A 16 3.37 -10.48 8.32
C ALA A 16 4.13 -10.85 7.04
N VAL A 17 5.09 -10.02 6.66
CA VAL A 17 6.02 -10.22 5.55
C VAL A 17 7.44 -10.19 6.12
N PRO A 18 8.08 -11.35 6.36
CA PRO A 18 9.40 -11.41 6.95
C PRO A 18 10.51 -11.22 5.92
N ASN A 19 11.73 -10.96 6.40
CA ASN A 19 12.98 -11.08 5.66
C ASN A 19 13.10 -10.19 4.40
N LEU A 20 12.50 -9.01 4.43
CA LEU A 20 12.65 -8.02 3.37
C LEU A 20 14.10 -7.51 3.31
N SER A 21 14.71 -7.56 2.13
CA SER A 21 16.10 -7.13 1.90
C SER A 21 16.24 -5.62 1.68
N GLY A 22 15.15 -4.93 1.33
CA GLY A 22 15.11 -3.48 1.11
C GLY A 22 14.18 -2.74 2.09
N THR A 23 14.14 -1.42 1.96
CA THR A 23 13.28 -0.52 2.74
C THR A 23 11.94 -0.22 2.06
N THR A 24 11.66 -0.90 0.94
CA THR A 24 10.46 -0.73 0.12
C THR A 24 9.82 -2.07 -0.17
N HIS A 25 8.50 -2.13 -0.06
CA HIS A 25 7.70 -3.31 -0.39
C HIS A 25 6.37 -2.87 -0.98
N GLU A 26 5.88 -3.59 -1.99
CA GLU A 26 4.60 -3.33 -2.63
C GLU A 26 3.52 -4.23 -2.02
N LEU A 27 2.48 -3.62 -1.44
CA LEU A 27 1.30 -4.33 -0.95
C LEU A 27 0.28 -4.46 -2.08
N THR A 28 -0.21 -5.69 -2.32
CA THR A 28 -1.17 -6.01 -3.37
C THR A 28 -2.42 -6.65 -2.78
N ASN A 29 -3.48 -6.79 -3.60
CA ASN A 29 -4.77 -7.38 -3.20
C ASN A 29 -5.45 -6.67 -2.01
N LEU A 30 -5.21 -5.36 -1.87
CA LEU A 30 -5.90 -4.53 -0.90
C LEU A 30 -7.27 -4.12 -1.44
N SER A 31 -8.26 -4.05 -0.55
CA SER A 31 -9.58 -3.53 -0.91
C SER A 31 -9.48 -2.05 -1.28
N PRO A 32 -10.14 -1.62 -2.36
CA PRO A 32 -10.15 -0.22 -2.78
C PRO A 32 -10.93 0.65 -1.80
N GLY A 33 -10.49 1.90 -1.61
CA GLY A 33 -11.14 2.86 -0.73
C GLY A 33 -11.13 2.49 0.76
N ALA A 34 -10.23 1.60 1.20
CA ALA A 34 -10.14 1.08 2.57
C ALA A 34 -8.91 1.64 3.31
N ASP A 35 -9.02 1.73 4.65
CA ASP A 35 -7.96 2.22 5.52
C ASP A 35 -7.12 1.05 6.08
N TYR A 36 -5.81 1.19 5.94
CA TYR A 36 -4.82 0.21 6.37
C TYR A 36 -3.77 0.88 7.24
N GLU A 37 -3.04 0.06 8.00
CA GLU A 37 -1.86 0.51 8.71
C GLU A 37 -0.75 -0.52 8.63
N PHE A 38 0.50 -0.05 8.71
CA PHE A 38 1.68 -0.89 8.68
C PHE A 38 2.72 -0.44 9.71
N ARG A 39 3.57 -1.37 10.12
CA ARG A 39 4.75 -1.13 10.95
C ARG A 39 5.90 -2.01 10.50
N VAL A 40 7.12 -1.59 10.83
CA VAL A 40 8.33 -2.31 10.46
C VAL A 40 9.25 -2.49 11.67
N GLN A 41 10.07 -3.52 11.64
CA GLN A 41 11.19 -3.70 12.55
C GLN A 41 12.43 -4.13 11.76
N GLN A 42 13.60 -3.77 12.25
CA GLN A 42 14.87 -4.19 11.68
C GLN A 42 15.26 -5.58 12.21
N VAL A 43 15.83 -6.38 11.33
CA VAL A 43 16.48 -7.65 11.62
C VAL A 43 17.94 -7.55 11.22
N ASP A 44 18.83 -7.73 12.19
CA ASP A 44 20.29 -7.76 12.04
C ASP A 44 20.84 -9.06 12.64
N GLY A 45 20.96 -10.09 11.79
CA GLY A 45 21.29 -11.45 12.23
C GLY A 45 20.22 -12.01 13.18
N SER A 46 20.63 -12.36 14.40
CA SER A 46 19.73 -12.80 15.46
C SER A 46 19.11 -11.64 16.26
N THR A 47 19.55 -10.39 16.04
CA THR A 47 19.04 -9.21 16.73
C THR A 47 17.85 -8.64 15.99
N VAL A 48 16.78 -8.38 16.73
CA VAL A 48 15.53 -7.83 16.21
C VAL A 48 15.16 -6.58 17.00
N SER A 49 14.91 -5.47 16.31
CA SER A 49 14.50 -4.22 16.97
C SER A 49 13.07 -4.32 17.49
N ALA A 50 12.67 -3.38 18.36
CA ALA A 50 11.25 -3.11 18.56
C ALA A 50 10.58 -2.71 17.24
N TRP A 51 9.29 -3.01 17.13
CA TRP A 51 8.45 -2.49 16.04
C TRP A 51 8.35 -0.96 16.10
N SER A 52 8.28 -0.34 14.92
CA SER A 52 7.87 1.05 14.80
C SER A 52 6.44 1.27 15.30
N ALA A 53 6.07 2.52 15.56
CA ALA A 53 4.67 2.91 15.63
C ALA A 53 3.96 2.56 14.30
N TRP A 54 2.66 2.32 14.38
CA TRP A 54 1.80 2.12 13.22
C TRP A 54 1.74 3.39 12.37
N LYS A 55 1.79 3.22 11.05
CA LYS A 55 1.58 4.26 10.06
C LYS A 55 0.36 3.92 9.22
N SER A 56 -0.59 4.84 9.13
CA SER A 56 -1.83 4.66 8.37
C SER A 56 -1.70 5.12 6.92
N PHE A 57 -2.41 4.45 6.02
CA PHE A 57 -2.65 4.88 4.65
C PHE A 57 -4.04 4.43 4.20
N ARG A 58 -4.56 5.05 3.14
CA ARG A 58 -5.85 4.68 2.53
C ARG A 58 -5.60 4.29 1.08
N THR A 59 -6.19 3.20 0.63
CA THR A 59 -6.18 2.85 -0.80
C THR A 59 -7.09 3.81 -1.56
N ASP A 60 -6.70 4.15 -2.79
CA ASP A 60 -7.60 4.88 -3.67
C ASP A 60 -8.87 4.05 -3.90
N GLY A 61 -10.02 4.74 -4.03
CA GLY A 61 -11.26 4.07 -4.39
C GLY A 61 -11.18 3.48 -5.79
N GLU A 62 -12.01 2.49 -6.07
CA GLU A 62 -12.28 2.10 -7.45
C GLU A 62 -12.82 3.34 -8.18
N THR A 63 -12.10 3.81 -9.19
CA THR A 63 -12.67 4.78 -10.10
C THR A 63 -13.66 4.00 -10.96
N ALA A 64 -14.93 4.06 -10.61
CA ALA A 64 -15.98 3.49 -11.45
C ALA A 64 -15.88 4.14 -12.83
N VAL A 65 -15.41 3.39 -13.82
CA VAL A 65 -15.53 3.79 -15.22
C VAL A 65 -16.98 3.53 -15.59
N ILE A 66 -17.80 4.58 -15.53
CA ILE A 66 -19.13 4.54 -16.13
C ILE A 66 -18.90 4.52 -17.64
N ILE A 67 -18.97 3.34 -18.26
CA ILE A 67 -19.09 3.26 -19.72
C ILE A 67 -20.53 3.61 -20.05
N ASP A 68 -20.79 4.90 -20.31
CA ASP A 68 -22.02 5.26 -20.99
C ASP A 68 -21.96 4.68 -22.41
N VAL A 69 -22.82 3.72 -22.72
CA VAL A 69 -22.90 3.08 -24.05
C VAL A 69 -23.23 4.13 -25.14
N GLY A 70 -23.74 5.31 -24.76
CA GLY A 70 -23.98 6.44 -25.65
C GLY A 70 -22.75 7.25 -26.06
N VAL A 71 -21.57 7.05 -25.46
CA VAL A 71 -20.34 7.83 -25.74
C VAL A 71 -19.36 7.12 -26.69
N ILE A 72 -19.71 5.95 -27.25
CA ILE A 72 -18.87 5.26 -28.28
C ILE A 72 -18.95 5.93 -29.66
N VAL A 73 -19.07 7.26 -29.71
CA VAL A 73 -18.82 8.07 -30.91
C VAL A 73 -18.13 9.37 -30.49
N GLY A 74 -16.81 9.32 -30.36
CA GLY A 74 -15.97 10.52 -30.32
C GLY A 74 -15.11 10.67 -29.06
N ASN A 75 -13.81 10.57 -29.28
CA ASN A 75 -12.70 11.02 -28.42
C ASN A 75 -12.20 10.06 -27.34
N SER A 76 -11.09 9.42 -27.70
CA SER A 76 -10.09 8.75 -26.89
C SER A 76 -10.05 9.16 -25.41
N VAL A 77 -10.32 8.19 -24.53
CA VAL A 77 -10.04 8.33 -23.09
C VAL A 77 -8.53 8.30 -22.89
N LYS A 78 -7.95 9.45 -22.57
CA LYS A 78 -6.58 9.55 -22.07
C LYS A 78 -6.61 9.13 -20.59
N VAL A 79 -6.00 8.00 -20.24
CA VAL A 79 -5.81 7.59 -18.84
C VAL A 79 -4.46 8.13 -18.36
N PRO A 80 -4.39 9.16 -17.49
CA PRO A 80 -3.15 9.46 -16.79
C PRO A 80 -3.09 8.62 -15.50
N THR A 81 -2.46 7.44 -15.56
CA THR A 81 -2.05 6.71 -14.36
C THR A 81 -0.93 7.49 -13.67
N ARG A 82 -1.23 8.19 -12.57
CA ARG A 82 -0.19 8.69 -11.68
C ARG A 82 -0.03 7.71 -10.52
N ALA A 83 0.89 6.76 -10.68
CA ALA A 83 1.48 6.07 -9.53
C ALA A 83 2.17 7.14 -8.66
N ARG A 84 1.67 7.37 -7.44
CA ARG A 84 2.35 8.25 -6.48
C ARG A 84 3.58 7.51 -5.98
N ARG A 85 4.76 7.91 -6.47
CA ARG A 85 6.07 7.49 -5.94
C ARG A 85 6.23 8.09 -4.54
N PHE A 86 6.15 7.28 -3.50
CA PHE A 86 6.51 7.70 -2.16
C PHE A 86 8.04 7.72 -2.03
N ILE A 87 8.61 8.89 -1.74
CA ILE A 87 10.00 9.03 -1.29
C ILE A 87 9.93 9.19 0.23
N VAL A 88 10.41 8.18 0.97
CA VAL A 88 10.64 8.31 2.41
C VAL A 88 12.07 8.84 2.59
N ASN A 89 12.20 10.13 2.84
CA ASN A 89 13.45 10.70 3.32
C ASN A 89 13.50 10.48 4.83
N TYR A 90 14.51 9.73 5.27
CA TYR A 90 14.94 9.77 6.67
C TYR A 90 15.90 10.94 6.81
N VAL A 91 15.59 11.86 7.73
CA VAL A 91 16.56 12.79 8.30
C VAL A 91 17.19 12.12 9.51
#